data_AF-A0A0S8GS71-F1
#
_entry.id   AF-A0A0S8GS71-F1
#
_cell.length_a   1.000
_cell.length_b   1.000
_cell.length_c   1.000
_cell.angle_alpha   90.00
_cell.angle_beta   90.00
_cell.angle_gamma   90.00
#
_symmetry.space_group_name_H-M   'P 1'
#
loop_
_entity.id
_entity.type
_entity.pdbx_description
1 polymer ?
#
loop_
_entity_poly.entity_id
_entity_poly.type
_entity_poly.pdbx_seq_one_letter_code
_entity_poly.pdbx_strand_id
1 'polypeptide(L)'
;TLGAGLCMNRYLQAQPHHDHLLPVAADTDGDLLTDREEFALGYNPFDPDQNRNQILDGMELARRCAAAVAALPIRNWGEPEPETIYKEEIALDGQEQCDICGADIHMGGWVIINPRLQMKYPAPHDPLNCGLLPDLALHYMEHGSFSCAGSIHNGRVDIARLLRVLEMPLPKDDDEHQLPWNPDDFEIDPGTIGVDPADYYLDPNDLDHDLLTDYEELKAGFNLYDPDQDQNLTPDGIQLAKQCADIISRLPWYDRFSGDPPPKETYRWCDFQHGLETCALCGETVNMGPAGIVNPQLELAVDCPLIALHYMEHGSFSYCGNIHGGSRLNIPLLVQILQMPRRCGDLGTLYRSGDFNKDCIINLADYAELSKRWLTSTDPQKE
;
A
#
# COMPACT_ATOMS: atom_id res chain seq x y z
N THR A 1 30.01 5.99 -14.28
CA THR A 1 30.16 7.35 -13.73
C THR A 1 29.19 8.27 -14.44
N LEU A 2 28.38 9.00 -13.66
CA LEU A 2 27.34 9.98 -14.05
C LEU A 2 25.96 9.36 -14.39
N GLY A 3 25.02 9.46 -13.45
CA GLY A 3 23.60 9.12 -13.64
C GLY A 3 22.70 9.49 -12.46
N ALA A 4 23.11 9.24 -11.22
CA ALA A 4 22.25 9.38 -10.04
C ALA A 4 22.09 10.81 -9.47
N GLY A 5 22.90 11.79 -9.90
CA GLY A 5 22.92 13.14 -9.29
C GLY A 5 21.94 14.17 -9.87
N LEU A 6 21.07 13.78 -10.82
CA LEU A 6 20.24 14.72 -11.57
C LEU A 6 18.82 14.91 -11.02
N CYS A 7 18.26 13.92 -10.33
CA CYS A 7 16.91 14.01 -9.74
C CYS A 7 16.95 14.81 -8.43
N MET A 8 17.92 14.51 -7.56
CA MET A 8 18.11 15.19 -6.28
C MET A 8 18.39 16.68 -6.45
N ASN A 9 19.22 17.06 -7.43
CA ASN A 9 19.48 18.47 -7.73
C ASN A 9 18.25 19.22 -8.26
N ARG A 10 17.26 18.56 -8.86
CA ARG A 10 16.10 19.27 -9.41
C ARG A 10 14.99 19.45 -8.36
N TYR A 11 14.85 18.52 -7.41
CA TYR A 11 13.92 18.65 -6.28
C TYR A 11 14.44 19.61 -5.19
N LEU A 12 15.71 19.46 -4.76
CA LEU A 12 16.33 20.39 -3.78
C LEU A 12 16.50 21.82 -4.31
N GLN A 13 16.49 22.06 -5.63
CA GLN A 13 16.59 23.40 -6.22
C GLN A 13 15.23 24.11 -6.36
N ALA A 14 14.11 23.45 -6.06
CA ALA A 14 12.77 24.00 -6.29
C ALA A 14 12.11 24.62 -5.05
N GLN A 15 12.64 24.44 -3.83
CA GLN A 15 12.05 24.96 -2.60
C GLN A 15 13.06 25.88 -1.87
N PRO A 16 12.68 27.13 -1.52
CA PRO A 16 13.58 28.05 -0.86
C PRO A 16 13.70 27.71 0.64
N HIS A 17 14.88 27.27 1.07
CA HIS A 17 15.47 27.54 2.39
C HIS A 17 14.72 27.15 3.69
N HIS A 18 13.72 26.24 3.70
CA HIS A 18 13.03 25.84 4.95
C HIS A 18 12.75 24.34 5.10
N ASP A 19 13.43 23.48 4.36
CA ASP A 19 13.13 22.07 4.39
C ASP A 19 13.95 21.42 5.51
N HIS A 20 13.28 20.94 6.55
CA HIS A 20 13.90 20.22 7.67
C HIS A 20 14.41 18.82 7.26
N LEU A 21 14.73 18.66 5.98
CA LEU A 21 15.14 17.44 5.33
C LEU A 21 16.65 17.30 5.51
N LEU A 22 17.04 16.38 6.40
CA LEU A 22 18.44 16.08 6.64
C LEU A 22 18.85 14.86 5.79
N PRO A 23 19.90 14.98 4.96
CA PRO A 23 20.34 13.87 4.12
C PRO A 23 20.80 12.69 4.97
N VAL A 24 20.50 11.49 4.49
CA VAL A 24 20.80 10.25 5.20
C VAL A 24 21.96 9.53 4.49
N ALA A 25 22.81 8.84 5.25
CA ALA A 25 23.89 8.06 4.68
C ALA A 25 23.37 6.69 4.21
N ALA A 26 23.86 6.21 3.07
CA ALA A 26 23.39 4.96 2.45
C ALA A 26 21.89 4.99 2.08
N ASP A 27 21.50 6.09 1.43
CA ASP A 27 20.22 6.37 0.80
C ASP A 27 20.52 6.50 -0.70
N THR A 28 20.20 5.48 -1.49
CA THR A 28 20.66 5.34 -2.88
C THR A 28 19.85 6.20 -3.85
N ASP A 29 18.55 6.35 -3.63
CA ASP A 29 17.65 7.10 -4.49
C ASP A 29 17.32 8.51 -3.97
N GLY A 30 17.64 8.81 -2.71
CA GLY A 30 17.58 10.12 -2.10
C GLY A 30 16.21 10.44 -1.51
N ASP A 31 15.45 9.45 -1.08
CA ASP A 31 14.08 9.58 -0.58
C ASP A 31 13.99 9.91 0.93
N LEU A 32 15.14 9.95 1.63
CA LEU A 32 15.33 10.17 3.08
C LEU A 32 15.14 8.92 3.97
N LEU A 33 15.02 7.73 3.40
CA LEU A 33 15.21 6.45 4.05
C LEU A 33 16.58 5.88 3.67
N THR A 34 17.16 5.06 4.54
CA THR A 34 18.35 4.28 4.15
C THR A 34 17.94 3.05 3.36
N ASP A 35 18.79 2.56 2.47
CA ASP A 35 18.57 1.30 1.71
C ASP A 35 18.19 0.13 2.65
N ARG A 36 18.72 0.15 3.87
CA ARG A 36 18.43 -0.86 4.91
C ARG A 36 17.06 -0.67 5.55
N GLU A 37 16.67 0.57 5.82
CA GLU A 37 15.34 0.89 6.34
C GLU A 37 14.31 0.53 5.28
N GLU A 38 14.49 0.95 4.04
CA GLU A 38 13.59 0.62 2.93
C GLU A 38 13.40 -0.89 2.78
N PHE A 39 14.50 -1.66 2.72
CA PHE A 39 14.43 -3.12 2.65
C PHE A 39 13.70 -3.74 3.85
N ALA A 40 13.84 -3.17 5.05
CA ALA A 40 13.18 -3.67 6.25
C ALA A 40 11.70 -3.27 6.33
N LEU A 41 11.31 -2.19 5.63
CA LEU A 41 9.98 -1.60 5.63
C LEU A 41 9.18 -1.96 4.37
N GLY A 42 9.80 -2.61 3.40
CA GLY A 42 9.16 -2.95 2.14
C GLY A 42 9.18 -1.86 1.07
N TYR A 43 10.01 -0.83 1.23
CA TYR A 43 10.25 0.15 0.17
C TYR A 43 11.36 -0.32 -0.78
N ASN A 44 11.39 0.25 -1.98
CA ASN A 44 12.31 -0.08 -3.07
C ASN A 44 13.52 0.89 -3.07
N PRO A 45 14.73 0.42 -2.74
CA PRO A 45 15.93 1.27 -2.57
C PRO A 45 16.45 2.04 -3.80
N PHE A 46 15.74 2.00 -4.92
CA PHE A 46 16.15 2.58 -6.19
C PHE A 46 15.05 3.40 -6.86
N ASP A 47 13.90 3.57 -6.22
CA ASP A 47 12.76 4.31 -6.75
C ASP A 47 12.24 5.27 -5.68
N PRO A 48 12.60 6.56 -5.72
CA PRO A 48 12.42 7.47 -4.59
C PRO A 48 10.97 7.96 -4.40
N ASP A 49 10.07 7.56 -5.29
CA ASP A 49 8.65 7.92 -5.33
C ASP A 49 7.92 6.76 -6.05
N GLN A 50 7.81 5.63 -5.35
CA GLN A 50 7.30 4.37 -5.91
C GLN A 50 5.88 4.50 -6.47
N ASN A 51 5.03 5.26 -5.79
CA ASN A 51 3.65 5.48 -6.18
C ASN A 51 3.48 6.62 -7.21
N ARG A 52 4.57 7.35 -7.53
CA ARG A 52 4.64 8.45 -8.51
C ARG A 52 3.72 9.62 -8.19
N ASN A 53 3.44 9.86 -6.92
CA ASN A 53 2.61 10.97 -6.45
C ASN A 53 3.40 12.29 -6.33
N GLN A 54 4.69 12.30 -6.69
CA GLN A 54 5.61 13.43 -6.60
C GLN A 54 5.99 13.80 -5.15
N ILE A 55 5.76 12.91 -4.19
CA ILE A 55 6.22 13.01 -2.81
C ILE A 55 7.19 11.85 -2.61
N LEU A 56 8.34 12.12 -1.97
CA LEU A 56 9.32 11.06 -1.71
C LEU A 56 8.77 10.11 -0.65
N ASP A 57 9.01 8.81 -0.82
CA ASP A 57 8.45 7.77 0.07
C ASP A 57 8.83 8.00 1.54
N GLY A 58 10.12 8.24 1.82
CA GLY A 58 10.59 8.61 3.15
C GLY A 58 9.97 9.88 3.75
N MET A 59 9.72 10.88 2.90
CA MET A 59 9.08 12.13 3.30
C MET A 59 7.61 11.92 3.68
N GLU A 60 6.90 11.13 2.87
CA GLU A 60 5.52 10.76 3.11
C GLU A 60 5.38 9.95 4.40
N LEU A 61 6.22 8.92 4.58
CA LEU A 61 6.23 8.06 5.75
C LEU A 61 6.47 8.85 7.04
N ALA A 62 7.39 9.82 7.03
CA ALA A 62 7.67 10.68 8.18
C ALA A 62 6.46 11.53 8.58
N ARG A 63 5.79 12.17 7.60
CA ARG A 63 4.59 12.98 7.85
C ARG A 63 3.44 12.14 8.38
N ARG A 64 3.24 10.94 7.84
CA ARG A 64 2.20 10.01 8.31
C ARG A 64 2.47 9.55 9.74
N CYS A 65 3.70 9.22 10.08
CA CYS A 65 4.07 8.89 11.46
C CYS A 65 3.79 10.07 12.41
N ALA A 66 4.14 11.30 12.03
CA ALA A 66 3.86 12.49 12.84
C ALA A 66 2.35 12.68 13.07
N ALA A 67 1.56 12.57 12.00
CA ALA A 67 0.10 12.65 12.08
C ALA A 67 -0.51 11.54 12.96
N ALA A 68 -0.03 10.31 12.82
CA ALA A 68 -0.45 9.18 13.64
C ALA A 68 -0.17 9.43 15.13
N VAL A 69 1.05 9.87 15.47
CA VAL A 69 1.42 10.23 16.85
C VAL A 69 0.57 11.40 17.36
N ALA A 70 0.31 12.41 16.54
CA ALA A 70 -0.53 13.54 16.91
C ALA A 70 -1.96 13.11 17.26
N ALA A 71 -2.54 12.16 16.51
CA ALA A 71 -3.89 11.64 16.68
C ALA A 71 -4.07 10.70 17.89
N LEU A 72 -2.98 10.18 18.47
CA LEU A 72 -3.08 9.29 19.62
C LEU A 72 -3.70 9.97 20.86
N PRO A 73 -4.55 9.26 21.61
CA PRO A 73 -5.08 9.75 22.88
C PRO A 73 -3.93 9.93 23.89
N ILE A 74 -3.99 11.02 24.64
CA ILE A 74 -3.05 11.31 25.73
C ILE A 74 -3.56 10.62 26.99
N ARG A 75 -2.70 9.86 27.69
CA ARG A 75 -3.08 9.26 28.97
C ARG A 75 -3.11 10.31 30.07
N ASN A 76 -4.27 10.46 30.72
CA ASN A 76 -4.41 11.28 31.91
C ASN A 76 -4.11 10.47 33.18
N TRP A 77 -3.37 11.08 34.11
CA TRP A 77 -3.06 10.43 35.37
C TRP A 77 -4.33 10.22 36.22
N GLY A 78 -4.62 8.96 36.55
CA GLY A 78 -5.77 8.57 37.38
C GLY A 78 -6.92 7.91 36.63
N GLU A 79 -6.84 7.82 35.30
CA GLU A 79 -7.74 7.02 34.47
C GLU A 79 -7.22 5.58 34.31
N PRO A 80 -8.10 4.59 34.09
CA PRO A 80 -7.68 3.23 33.77
C PRO A 80 -6.85 3.22 32.47
N GLU A 81 -5.93 2.27 32.35
CA GLU A 81 -5.12 2.13 31.14
C GLU A 81 -6.01 1.84 29.92
N PRO A 82 -5.90 2.65 28.85
CA PRO A 82 -6.64 2.38 27.61
C PRO A 82 -6.24 1.02 27.03
N GLU A 83 -7.21 0.32 26.41
CA GLU A 83 -6.94 -0.91 25.65
C GLU A 83 -6.38 -0.61 24.24
N THR A 84 -6.56 0.64 23.77
CA THR A 84 -6.07 1.15 22.50
C THR A 84 -4.68 1.80 22.65
N ILE A 85 -4.00 2.06 21.53
CA ILE A 85 -2.69 2.73 21.51
C ILE A 85 -2.85 4.15 22.08
N TYR A 86 -1.93 4.57 22.94
CA TYR A 86 -1.93 5.90 23.57
C TYR A 86 -0.52 6.46 23.75
N LYS A 87 -0.42 7.76 24.05
CA LYS A 87 0.84 8.43 24.38
C LYS A 87 0.85 9.04 25.78
N GLU A 88 2.00 8.98 26.43
CA GLU A 88 2.28 9.62 27.72
C GLU A 88 3.26 10.76 27.51
N GLU A 89 2.93 11.92 28.07
CA GLU A 89 3.80 13.08 28.02
C GLU A 89 4.91 12.98 29.08
N ILE A 90 6.16 13.16 28.65
CA ILE A 90 7.30 13.43 29.53
C ILE A 90 7.69 14.89 29.33
N ALA A 91 7.11 15.75 30.17
CA ALA A 91 7.46 17.15 30.21
C ALA A 91 8.84 17.34 30.87
N LEU A 92 9.77 17.94 30.14
CA LEU A 92 11.06 18.39 30.65
C LEU A 92 11.09 19.92 30.72
N ASP A 93 11.68 20.47 31.77
CA ASP A 93 11.83 21.93 31.90
C ASP A 93 12.87 22.44 30.89
N GLY A 94 12.41 23.26 29.94
CA GLY A 94 13.26 24.01 29.02
C GLY A 94 12.75 23.99 27.57
N GLN A 95 13.38 24.84 26.77
CA GLN A 95 13.13 24.94 25.33
C GLN A 95 14.45 24.69 24.60
N GLU A 96 14.37 23.99 23.49
CA GLU A 96 15.47 23.82 22.54
C GLU A 96 15.12 24.52 21.23
N GLN A 97 16.13 25.12 20.60
CA GLN A 97 15.94 25.78 19.32
C GLN A 97 16.17 24.79 18.18
N CYS A 98 15.27 24.79 17.20
CA CYS A 98 15.48 24.09 15.94
C CYS A 98 16.57 24.77 15.11
N ASP A 99 17.59 24.02 14.69
CA ASP A 99 18.75 24.55 13.96
C ASP A 99 18.40 25.07 12.54
N ILE A 100 17.23 24.69 12.01
CA ILE A 100 16.81 25.03 10.64
C ILE A 100 15.86 26.25 10.63
N CYS A 101 14.74 26.18 11.35
CA CYS A 101 13.75 27.27 11.35
C CYS A 101 13.89 28.25 12.53
N GLY A 102 14.69 27.94 13.54
CA GLY A 102 14.87 28.76 14.73
C GLY A 102 13.69 28.76 15.71
N ALA A 103 12.68 27.90 15.52
CA ALA A 103 11.57 27.76 16.44
C ALA A 103 12.01 27.22 17.81
N ASP A 104 11.42 27.74 18.89
CA ASP A 104 11.61 27.24 20.24
C ASP A 104 10.66 26.05 20.48
N ILE A 105 11.24 24.86 20.60
CA ILE A 105 10.54 23.59 20.80
C ILE A 105 10.68 23.16 22.26
N HIS A 106 9.66 22.54 22.84
CA HIS A 106 9.79 22.00 24.19
C HIS A 106 10.79 20.85 24.21
N MET A 107 11.63 20.81 25.24
CA MET A 107 12.62 19.73 25.40
C MET A 107 12.01 18.39 25.79
N GLY A 108 10.71 18.36 26.07
CA GLY A 108 9.98 17.14 26.42
C GLY A 108 9.72 16.26 25.21
N GLY A 109 8.79 15.33 25.42
CA GLY A 109 8.21 14.57 24.32
C GLY A 109 7.38 13.42 24.85
N TRP A 110 7.34 12.34 24.08
CA TRP A 110 6.29 11.33 24.23
C TRP A 110 6.85 9.93 24.40
N VAL A 111 6.18 9.14 25.23
CA VAL A 111 6.30 7.69 25.23
C VAL A 111 5.02 7.11 24.67
N ILE A 112 5.13 6.36 23.58
CA ILE A 112 3.98 5.74 22.92
C ILE A 112 3.88 4.31 23.42
N ILE A 113 2.69 3.91 23.85
CA ILE A 113 2.45 2.57 24.42
C ILE A 113 1.38 1.88 23.60
N ASN A 114 1.70 0.65 23.21
CA ASN A 114 0.78 -0.27 22.57
C ASN A 114 0.47 -1.43 23.55
N PRO A 115 -0.70 -1.41 24.21
CA PRO A 115 -1.10 -2.45 25.16
C PRO A 115 -1.29 -3.82 24.51
N ARG A 116 -1.79 -3.86 23.26
CA ARG A 116 -2.07 -5.10 22.53
C ARG A 116 -0.79 -5.87 22.23
N LEU A 117 0.24 -5.17 21.75
CA LEU A 117 1.54 -5.76 21.43
C LEU A 117 2.47 -5.84 22.65
N GLN A 118 2.09 -5.26 23.80
CA GLN A 118 2.94 -5.08 24.97
C GLN A 118 4.28 -4.40 24.62
N MET A 119 4.22 -3.43 23.70
CA MET A 119 5.38 -2.68 23.22
C MET A 119 5.27 -1.20 23.58
N LYS A 120 6.41 -0.54 23.69
CA LYS A 120 6.50 0.91 23.88
C LYS A 120 7.59 1.53 23.01
N TYR A 121 7.40 2.76 22.59
CA TYR A 121 8.39 3.58 21.93
C TYR A 121 8.76 4.76 22.83
N PRO A 122 10.04 5.10 23.00
CA PRO A 122 11.23 4.47 22.39
C PRO A 122 11.64 3.15 23.07
N ALA A 123 12.62 2.44 22.49
CA ALA A 123 13.24 1.29 23.15
C ALA A 123 14.09 1.72 24.35
N PRO A 124 14.33 0.85 25.35
CA PRO A 124 15.26 1.14 26.45
C PRO A 124 16.71 1.47 26.03
N HIS A 125 17.09 1.17 24.79
CA HIS A 125 18.41 1.40 24.21
C HIS A 125 18.30 2.13 22.86
N ASP A 126 17.38 3.08 22.76
CA ASP A 126 17.12 3.85 21.55
C ASP A 126 18.33 4.69 21.11
N PRO A 127 18.64 4.78 19.79
CA PRO A 127 19.72 5.61 19.26
C PRO A 127 19.65 7.10 19.63
N LEU A 128 18.46 7.67 19.82
CA LEU A 128 18.26 9.05 20.26
C LEU A 128 18.64 9.27 21.74
N ASN A 129 18.87 8.18 22.49
CA ASN A 129 19.45 8.16 23.83
C ASN A 129 18.70 8.98 24.91
N CYS A 130 17.46 9.40 24.63
CA CYS A 130 16.65 10.25 25.53
C CYS A 130 15.48 9.52 26.20
N GLY A 131 15.22 8.24 25.87
CA GLY A 131 14.14 7.47 26.49
C GLY A 131 12.71 7.98 26.23
N LEU A 132 12.56 8.99 25.36
CA LEU A 132 11.32 9.56 24.86
C LEU A 132 11.47 9.92 23.38
N LEU A 133 10.37 10.05 22.65
CA LEU A 133 10.31 10.64 21.31
C LEU A 133 10.28 12.17 21.47
N PRO A 134 11.34 12.92 21.16
CA PRO A 134 11.40 14.35 21.43
C PRO A 134 10.40 15.12 20.58
N ASP A 135 9.83 16.20 21.13
CA ASP A 135 8.99 17.11 20.34
C ASP A 135 9.76 17.70 19.15
N LEU A 136 11.08 17.88 19.28
CA LEU A 136 11.93 18.28 18.14
C LEU A 136 11.94 17.23 17.03
N ALA A 137 11.98 15.94 17.36
CA ALA A 137 11.92 14.89 16.35
C ALA A 137 10.57 14.89 15.64
N LEU A 138 9.47 15.08 16.38
CA LEU A 138 8.13 15.23 15.81
C LEU A 138 8.03 16.45 14.88
N HIS A 139 8.58 17.59 15.30
CA HIS A 139 8.66 18.81 14.47
C HIS A 139 9.37 18.53 13.13
N TYR A 140 10.50 17.81 13.13
CA TYR A 140 11.19 17.42 11.90
C TYR A 140 10.38 16.43 11.05
N MET A 141 9.67 15.50 11.67
CA MET A 141 8.81 14.53 10.98
C MET A 141 7.61 15.19 10.29
N GLU A 142 7.03 16.26 10.88
CA GLU A 142 5.96 17.06 10.24
C GLU A 142 6.43 17.69 8.92
N HIS A 143 7.72 17.97 8.80
CA HIS A 143 8.33 18.46 7.57
C HIS A 143 8.79 17.35 6.62
N GLY A 144 8.86 16.10 7.10
CA GLY A 144 9.20 14.92 6.30
C GLY A 144 10.59 14.33 6.56
N SER A 145 11.17 14.53 7.74
CA SER A 145 12.48 13.96 8.10
C SER A 145 12.42 13.16 9.39
N PHE A 146 12.95 11.93 9.36
CA PHE A 146 13.17 11.11 10.57
C PHE A 146 14.46 11.46 11.32
N SER A 147 15.34 12.22 10.68
CA SER A 147 16.55 12.76 11.29
C SER A 147 16.23 14.14 11.86
N CYS A 148 16.70 14.43 13.08
CA CYS A 148 16.55 15.74 13.71
C CYS A 148 17.88 16.27 14.22
N ALA A 149 18.01 17.60 14.18
CA ALA A 149 19.17 18.31 14.71
C ALA A 149 18.71 19.56 15.46
N GLY A 150 19.07 19.64 16.73
CA GLY A 150 18.88 20.82 17.56
C GLY A 150 19.95 20.93 18.61
N SER A 151 19.81 21.97 19.43
CA SER A 151 20.76 22.30 20.50
C SER A 151 20.92 21.22 21.58
N ILE A 152 19.92 20.33 21.75
CA ILE A 152 19.91 19.29 22.78
C ILE A 152 19.69 17.92 22.16
N HIS A 153 18.62 17.77 21.37
CA HIS A 153 18.34 16.51 20.68
C HIS A 153 18.99 16.49 19.29
N ASN A 154 19.79 15.46 19.03
CA ASN A 154 20.37 15.19 17.72
C ASN A 154 20.39 13.68 17.48
N GLY A 155 19.81 13.23 16.37
CA GLY A 155 19.77 11.81 16.05
C GLY A 155 18.73 11.48 14.98
N ARG A 156 18.38 10.19 14.92
CA ARG A 156 17.38 9.64 14.00
C ARG A 156 16.41 8.77 14.78
N VAL A 157 15.14 8.91 14.46
CA VAL A 157 14.03 8.11 15.01
C VAL A 157 14.21 6.64 14.60
N ASP A 158 13.97 5.69 15.51
CA ASP A 158 13.91 4.26 15.18
C ASP A 158 12.58 3.98 14.45
N ILE A 159 12.63 4.14 13.12
CA ILE A 159 11.46 4.07 12.23
C ILE A 159 10.74 2.72 12.38
N ALA A 160 11.48 1.62 12.32
CA ALA A 160 10.92 0.27 12.39
C ALA A 160 10.18 0.02 13.71
N ARG A 161 10.74 0.48 14.84
CA ARG A 161 10.07 0.35 16.13
C ARG A 161 8.85 1.27 16.22
N LEU A 162 8.96 2.51 15.74
CA LEU A 162 7.86 3.46 15.78
C LEU A 162 6.65 2.92 15.03
N LEU A 163 6.85 2.47 13.79
CA LEU A 163 5.81 1.90 12.95
C LEU A 163 5.15 0.68 13.60
N ARG A 164 5.95 -0.22 14.17
CA ARG A 164 5.44 -1.41 14.86
C ARG A 164 4.62 -1.07 16.10
N VAL A 165 5.02 -0.05 16.87
CA VAL A 165 4.26 0.40 18.04
C VAL A 165 2.96 1.08 17.62
N LEU A 166 2.97 1.82 16.51
CA LEU A 166 1.80 2.47 15.94
C LEU A 166 0.87 1.52 15.18
N GLU A 167 1.25 0.24 15.00
CA GLU A 167 0.56 -0.71 14.12
C GLU A 167 0.33 -0.12 12.70
N MET A 168 1.28 0.69 12.21
CA MET A 168 1.19 1.25 10.88
C MET A 168 1.54 0.18 9.84
N PRO A 169 0.65 -0.07 8.86
CA PRO A 169 0.92 -1.02 7.77
C PRO A 169 2.08 -0.53 6.90
N LEU A 170 2.84 -1.50 6.40
CA LEU A 170 4.06 -1.30 5.62
C LEU A 170 4.04 -2.20 4.38
N PRO A 171 4.46 -1.71 3.20
CA PRO A 171 4.36 -0.33 2.72
C PRO A 171 2.90 -0.03 2.35
N LYS A 172 2.31 1.02 2.95
CA LYS A 172 0.98 1.49 2.54
C LYS A 172 1.16 2.71 1.66
N ASP A 173 1.17 2.50 0.35
CA ASP A 173 1.04 3.57 -0.64
C ASP A 173 -0.43 4.00 -0.66
N ASP A 174 -0.77 5.09 0.02
CA ASP A 174 -2.12 5.63 0.01
C ASP A 174 -2.39 6.25 -1.38
N ASP A 175 -2.63 5.41 -2.38
CA ASP A 175 -3.36 5.82 -3.58
C ASP A 175 -4.81 6.06 -3.12
N GLU A 176 -5.28 7.30 -3.22
CA GLU A 176 -6.62 7.69 -2.74
C GLU A 176 -7.75 6.85 -3.41
N HIS A 177 -7.45 6.18 -4.53
CA HIS A 177 -8.38 5.28 -5.21
C HIS A 177 -8.45 3.87 -4.61
N GLN A 178 -7.56 3.48 -3.69
CA GLN A 178 -7.60 2.22 -2.97
C GLN A 178 -8.71 2.23 -1.91
N LEU A 179 -9.92 1.88 -2.35
CA LEU A 179 -11.11 1.95 -1.52
C LEU A 179 -11.39 0.58 -0.86
N PRO A 180 -11.31 0.48 0.49
CA PRO A 180 -11.69 -0.75 1.17
C PRO A 180 -13.18 -1.04 0.96
N TRP A 181 -13.56 -2.30 1.09
CA TRP A 181 -14.97 -2.67 1.02
C TRP A 181 -15.67 -2.32 2.33
N ASN A 182 -16.68 -1.45 2.26
CA ASN A 182 -17.57 -1.16 3.37
C ASN A 182 -19.02 -1.24 2.91
N PRO A 183 -19.82 -2.21 3.40
CA PRO A 183 -21.22 -2.37 2.98
C PRO A 183 -22.12 -1.18 3.36
N ASP A 184 -21.71 -0.35 4.32
CA ASP A 184 -22.48 0.83 4.76
C ASP A 184 -22.27 2.06 3.85
N ASP A 185 -21.24 2.08 3.00
CA ASP A 185 -20.89 3.22 2.15
C ASP A 185 -21.57 3.19 0.76
N PHE A 186 -22.31 2.11 0.43
CA PHE A 186 -22.79 1.86 -0.93
C PHE A 186 -24.28 1.44 -1.01
N GLU A 187 -25.10 2.20 -1.76
CA GLU A 187 -26.44 1.75 -2.17
C GLU A 187 -26.32 0.68 -3.28
N ILE A 188 -26.44 -0.59 -2.92
CA ILE A 188 -26.43 -1.71 -3.88
C ILE A 188 -27.72 -1.64 -4.72
N ASP A 189 -27.60 -1.40 -6.04
CA ASP A 189 -28.70 -1.63 -6.98
C ASP A 189 -28.79 -3.14 -7.28
N PRO A 190 -29.83 -3.86 -6.81
CA PRO A 190 -30.02 -5.28 -7.06
C PRO A 190 -30.25 -5.62 -8.55
N GLY A 191 -30.37 -4.62 -9.44
CA GLY A 191 -30.60 -4.80 -10.87
C GLY A 191 -29.37 -5.13 -11.72
N THR A 192 -28.15 -4.98 -11.20
CA THR A 192 -26.91 -5.08 -12.01
C THR A 192 -26.28 -6.48 -12.04
N ILE A 193 -26.85 -7.46 -11.32
CA ILE A 193 -26.14 -8.72 -11.07
C ILE A 193 -27.10 -9.91 -11.25
N GLY A 194 -26.82 -10.76 -12.24
CA GLY A 194 -27.51 -12.03 -12.49
C GLY A 194 -27.16 -13.14 -11.50
N VAL A 195 -26.93 -12.80 -10.23
CA VAL A 195 -26.53 -13.73 -9.16
C VAL A 195 -27.32 -13.39 -7.89
N ASP A 196 -27.63 -14.39 -7.07
CA ASP A 196 -28.56 -14.31 -5.93
C ASP A 196 -28.10 -13.24 -4.90
N PRO A 197 -28.95 -12.25 -4.52
CA PRO A 197 -28.61 -11.21 -3.54
C PRO A 197 -28.15 -11.73 -2.17
N ALA A 198 -28.38 -13.00 -1.87
CA ALA A 198 -27.93 -13.67 -0.66
C ALA A 198 -26.42 -13.96 -0.64
N ASP A 199 -25.74 -14.03 -1.80
CA ASP A 199 -24.30 -14.32 -1.89
C ASP A 199 -23.42 -13.06 -1.74
N TYR A 200 -23.99 -11.85 -1.66
CA TYR A 200 -23.22 -10.60 -1.58
C TYR A 200 -23.03 -10.06 -0.14
N TYR A 201 -23.67 -10.68 0.85
CA TYR A 201 -23.44 -10.41 2.28
C TYR A 201 -22.26 -11.20 2.85
N LEU A 202 -21.36 -11.66 1.97
CA LEU A 202 -20.24 -12.49 2.35
C LEU A 202 -19.11 -11.60 2.86
N ASP A 203 -19.16 -11.43 4.17
CA ASP A 203 -18.07 -11.02 5.06
C ASP A 203 -17.26 -9.79 4.62
N PRO A 204 -17.57 -8.57 5.11
CA PRO A 204 -16.75 -7.41 4.84
C PRO A 204 -15.40 -7.43 5.57
N ASN A 205 -15.10 -8.49 6.32
CA ASN A 205 -13.79 -8.66 6.92
C ASN A 205 -12.73 -8.83 5.83
N ASP A 206 -11.64 -8.12 6.06
CA ASP A 206 -10.38 -8.17 5.33
C ASP A 206 -9.33 -8.34 6.43
N LEU A 207 -8.99 -9.60 6.71
CA LEU A 207 -8.23 -10.00 7.90
C LEU A 207 -6.76 -9.56 7.83
N ASP A 208 -6.16 -9.60 6.66
CA ASP A 208 -4.76 -9.24 6.45
C ASP A 208 -4.56 -7.83 5.86
N HIS A 209 -5.66 -7.15 5.54
CA HIS A 209 -5.72 -5.75 5.12
C HIS A 209 -5.09 -5.49 3.73
N ASP A 210 -5.31 -6.41 2.80
CA ASP A 210 -4.76 -6.36 1.44
C ASP A 210 -5.75 -5.79 0.38
N LEU A 211 -6.95 -5.40 0.80
CA LEU A 211 -8.10 -4.93 0.00
C LEU A 211 -8.93 -6.03 -0.69
N LEU A 212 -8.71 -7.29 -0.40
CA LEU A 212 -9.61 -8.40 -0.67
C LEU A 212 -10.40 -8.75 0.59
N THR A 213 -11.64 -9.17 0.42
CA THR A 213 -12.38 -9.72 1.56
C THR A 213 -12.00 -11.18 1.79
N ASP A 214 -12.13 -11.66 3.02
CA ASP A 214 -11.88 -13.06 3.38
C ASP A 214 -12.63 -14.04 2.45
N TYR A 215 -13.84 -13.66 2.02
CA TYR A 215 -14.63 -14.44 1.08
C TYR A 215 -14.02 -14.48 -0.32
N GLU A 216 -13.59 -13.33 -0.83
CA GLU A 216 -13.01 -13.19 -2.16
C GLU A 216 -11.71 -13.97 -2.27
N GLU A 217 -10.86 -13.87 -1.25
CA GLU A 217 -9.63 -14.64 -1.13
C GLU A 217 -9.88 -16.14 -1.13
N LEU A 218 -10.80 -16.63 -0.27
CA LEU A 218 -11.14 -18.05 -0.21
C LEU A 218 -11.68 -18.60 -1.54
N LYS A 219 -12.42 -17.78 -2.28
CA LYS A 219 -12.98 -18.17 -3.58
C LYS A 219 -11.99 -18.09 -4.72
N ALA A 220 -11.07 -17.13 -4.69
CA ALA A 220 -10.02 -16.96 -5.68
C ALA A 220 -8.80 -17.86 -5.40
N GLY A 221 -8.66 -18.37 -4.18
CA GLY A 221 -7.57 -19.25 -3.74
C GLY A 221 -6.36 -18.52 -3.16
N PHE A 222 -6.55 -17.31 -2.62
CA PHE A 222 -5.53 -16.52 -1.91
C PHE A 222 -5.49 -16.86 -0.41
N ASN A 223 -4.49 -16.35 0.30
CA ASN A 223 -4.24 -16.67 1.71
C ASN A 223 -4.65 -15.53 2.65
N LEU A 224 -5.75 -15.76 3.36
CA LEU A 224 -6.37 -14.93 4.41
C LEU A 224 -5.48 -14.26 5.47
N TYR A 225 -4.22 -14.66 5.58
CA TYR A 225 -3.34 -14.26 6.68
C TYR A 225 -2.05 -13.60 6.19
N ASP A 226 -1.85 -13.54 4.87
CA ASP A 226 -0.58 -13.12 4.28
C ASP A 226 -0.87 -12.09 3.19
N PRO A 227 -0.80 -10.79 3.53
CA PRO A 227 -1.25 -9.74 2.64
C PRO A 227 -0.36 -9.54 1.42
N ASP A 228 0.81 -10.19 1.35
CA ASP A 228 1.76 -10.18 0.24
C ASP A 228 2.37 -11.58 0.08
N GLN A 229 1.61 -12.47 -0.57
CA GLN A 229 1.94 -13.89 -0.65
C GLN A 229 3.21 -14.17 -1.47
N ASP A 230 3.51 -13.31 -2.43
CA ASP A 230 4.67 -13.47 -3.29
C ASP A 230 5.92 -12.74 -2.79
N GLN A 231 5.77 -11.92 -1.73
CA GLN A 231 6.80 -11.14 -1.04
C GLN A 231 7.43 -10.07 -1.94
N ASN A 232 6.63 -9.46 -2.81
CA ASN A 232 7.06 -8.39 -3.70
C ASN A 232 6.83 -6.99 -3.14
N LEU A 233 6.33 -6.90 -1.91
CA LEU A 233 6.05 -5.68 -1.15
C LEU A 233 4.84 -4.89 -1.67
N THR A 234 4.00 -5.51 -2.50
CA THR A 234 2.70 -5.00 -2.93
C THR A 234 1.62 -5.91 -2.37
N PRO A 235 0.60 -5.36 -1.68
CA PRO A 235 -0.50 -6.19 -1.20
C PRO A 235 -1.20 -6.94 -2.34
N ASP A 236 -1.59 -8.18 -2.08
CA ASP A 236 -2.16 -9.13 -3.04
C ASP A 236 -3.38 -8.53 -3.75
N GLY A 237 -4.35 -7.95 -3.02
CA GLY A 237 -5.50 -7.27 -3.60
C GLY A 237 -5.16 -6.11 -4.55
N ILE A 238 -4.17 -5.29 -4.18
CA ILE A 238 -3.68 -4.17 -5.02
C ILE A 238 -3.01 -4.71 -6.28
N GLN A 239 -2.13 -5.70 -6.12
CA GLN A 239 -1.43 -6.34 -7.23
C GLN A 239 -2.41 -7.01 -8.19
N LEU A 240 -3.40 -7.72 -7.67
CA LEU A 240 -4.42 -8.41 -8.46
C LEU A 240 -5.25 -7.43 -9.27
N ALA A 241 -5.69 -6.32 -8.67
CA ALA A 241 -6.43 -5.26 -9.36
C ALA A 241 -5.62 -4.67 -10.53
N LYS A 242 -4.35 -4.31 -10.29
CA LYS A 242 -3.46 -3.78 -11.32
C LYS A 242 -3.19 -4.80 -12.43
N GLN A 243 -3.00 -6.07 -12.09
CA GLN A 243 -2.85 -7.16 -13.06
C GLN A 243 -4.10 -7.33 -13.92
N CYS A 244 -5.29 -7.31 -13.30
CA CYS A 244 -6.56 -7.37 -14.03
C CYS A 244 -6.71 -6.17 -14.98
N ALA A 245 -6.40 -4.96 -14.53
CA ALA A 245 -6.44 -3.75 -15.36
C ALA A 245 -5.51 -3.86 -16.58
N ASP A 246 -4.25 -4.27 -16.39
CA ASP A 246 -3.31 -4.46 -17.50
C ASP A 246 -3.81 -5.49 -18.52
N ILE A 247 -4.37 -6.61 -18.05
CA ILE A 247 -4.95 -7.64 -18.92
C ILE A 247 -6.15 -7.09 -19.70
N ILE A 248 -7.08 -6.43 -19.01
CA ILE A 248 -8.28 -5.84 -19.61
C ILE A 248 -7.91 -4.77 -20.65
N SER A 249 -6.90 -3.95 -20.36
CA SER A 249 -6.41 -2.91 -21.28
C SER A 249 -5.93 -3.47 -22.63
N ARG A 250 -5.47 -4.72 -22.63
CA ARG A 250 -4.95 -5.44 -23.80
C ARG A 250 -6.01 -6.29 -24.51
N LEU A 251 -7.20 -6.47 -23.93
CA LEU A 251 -8.27 -7.23 -24.56
C LEU A 251 -8.79 -6.50 -25.81
N PRO A 252 -9.18 -7.26 -26.86
CA PRO A 252 -9.78 -6.68 -28.05
C PRO A 252 -11.11 -5.99 -27.70
N TRP A 253 -11.31 -4.83 -28.33
CA TRP A 253 -12.58 -4.12 -28.29
C TRP A 253 -13.58 -4.77 -29.23
N TYR A 254 -14.78 -5.03 -28.73
CA TYR A 254 -15.91 -5.45 -29.54
C TYR A 254 -17.05 -4.45 -29.44
N ASP A 255 -17.43 -3.90 -30.58
CA ASP A 255 -18.62 -3.08 -30.73
C ASP A 255 -19.83 -3.96 -31.03
N ARG A 256 -20.76 -4.04 -30.08
CA ARG A 256 -21.97 -4.86 -30.16
C ARG A 256 -22.94 -4.38 -31.24
N PHE A 257 -22.82 -3.13 -31.69
CA PHE A 257 -23.68 -2.52 -32.71
C PHE A 257 -23.08 -2.53 -34.12
N SER A 258 -21.82 -2.92 -34.27
CA SER A 258 -21.13 -3.01 -35.57
C SER A 258 -21.78 -4.01 -36.54
N GLY A 259 -22.48 -5.02 -36.01
CA GLY A 259 -23.05 -6.12 -36.79
C GLY A 259 -22.06 -7.23 -37.12
N ASP A 260 -20.79 -7.09 -36.72
CA ASP A 260 -19.78 -8.13 -36.81
C ASP A 260 -20.05 -9.25 -35.78
N PRO A 261 -19.66 -10.51 -36.04
CA PRO A 261 -19.78 -11.57 -35.06
C PRO A 261 -18.84 -11.33 -33.87
N PRO A 262 -19.23 -11.75 -32.65
CA PRO A 262 -18.38 -11.58 -31.48
C PRO A 262 -17.06 -12.36 -31.63
N PRO A 263 -15.94 -11.83 -31.09
CA PRO A 263 -14.68 -12.54 -31.05
C PRO A 263 -14.82 -13.90 -30.34
N LYS A 264 -13.99 -14.88 -30.74
CA LYS A 264 -13.94 -16.21 -30.10
C LYS A 264 -13.03 -16.24 -28.87
N GLU A 265 -12.21 -15.21 -28.70
CA GLU A 265 -11.35 -15.00 -27.54
C GLU A 265 -12.03 -14.06 -26.54
N THR A 266 -11.50 -13.99 -25.32
CA THR A 266 -11.99 -13.03 -24.31
C THR A 266 -11.88 -11.61 -24.85
N TYR A 267 -12.95 -10.82 -24.74
CA TYR A 267 -13.01 -9.46 -25.25
C TYR A 267 -13.70 -8.52 -24.26
N ARG A 268 -13.46 -7.23 -24.43
CA ARG A 268 -14.18 -6.16 -23.72
C ARG A 268 -15.10 -5.40 -24.67
N TRP A 269 -16.21 -4.92 -24.14
CA TRP A 269 -17.18 -4.12 -24.87
C TRP A 269 -17.56 -2.88 -24.06
N CYS A 270 -17.93 -1.81 -24.75
CA CYS A 270 -18.46 -0.59 -24.15
C CYS A 270 -19.43 0.04 -25.13
N ASP A 271 -20.63 0.34 -24.65
CA ASP A 271 -21.62 1.08 -25.43
C ASP A 271 -21.38 2.57 -25.22
N PHE A 272 -20.52 3.18 -26.03
CA PHE A 272 -20.13 4.59 -25.89
C PHE A 272 -21.35 5.51 -25.90
N GLN A 273 -21.59 6.19 -24.78
CA GLN A 273 -22.62 7.23 -24.65
C GLN A 273 -22.00 8.63 -24.79
N HIS A 274 -22.84 9.63 -25.06
CA HIS A 274 -22.38 11.01 -25.25
C HIS A 274 -21.97 11.74 -23.97
N GLY A 275 -22.12 11.12 -22.80
CA GLY A 275 -21.73 11.72 -21.52
C GLY A 275 -20.47 11.10 -20.94
N LEU A 276 -19.88 11.84 -20.02
CA LEU A 276 -18.67 11.48 -19.31
C LEU A 276 -19.00 11.27 -17.83
N GLU A 277 -18.36 10.28 -17.25
CA GLU A 277 -18.30 10.07 -15.82
C GLU A 277 -16.96 10.59 -15.30
N THR A 278 -16.99 11.28 -14.16
CA THR A 278 -15.80 11.91 -13.58
C THR A 278 -15.46 11.19 -12.29
N CYS A 279 -14.18 10.82 -12.15
CA CYS A 279 -13.64 10.31 -10.89
C CYS A 279 -13.70 11.40 -9.82
N ALA A 280 -14.28 11.10 -8.65
CA ALA A 280 -14.43 12.04 -7.56
C ALA A 280 -13.10 12.37 -6.85
N LEU A 281 -12.07 11.53 -7.04
CA LEU A 281 -10.76 11.64 -6.39
C LEU A 281 -9.78 12.43 -7.26
N CYS A 282 -9.40 11.90 -8.44
CA CYS A 282 -8.43 12.55 -9.32
C CYS A 282 -9.04 13.51 -10.36
N GLY A 283 -10.35 13.49 -10.59
CA GLY A 283 -11.00 14.33 -11.59
C GLY A 283 -10.86 13.85 -13.05
N GLU A 284 -10.23 12.70 -13.30
CA GLU A 284 -10.19 12.10 -14.64
C GLU A 284 -11.58 11.75 -15.14
N THR A 285 -11.76 11.82 -16.47
CA THR A 285 -13.06 11.60 -17.10
C THR A 285 -13.06 10.37 -18.00
N VAL A 286 -14.00 9.46 -17.78
CA VAL A 286 -14.22 8.25 -18.58
C VAL A 286 -15.57 8.30 -19.27
N ASN A 287 -15.80 7.45 -20.28
CA ASN A 287 -17.12 7.37 -20.90
C ASN A 287 -18.14 6.74 -19.93
N MET A 288 -19.35 7.31 -19.84
CA MET A 288 -20.41 6.82 -18.94
C MET A 288 -21.18 5.61 -19.49
N GLY A 289 -20.79 5.09 -20.65
CA GLY A 289 -21.44 3.95 -21.26
C GLY A 289 -21.27 2.66 -20.44
N PRO A 290 -22.27 1.77 -20.42
CA PRO A 290 -22.09 0.47 -19.81
C PRO A 290 -20.97 -0.27 -20.53
N ALA A 291 -20.14 -0.95 -19.76
CA ALA A 291 -19.01 -1.71 -20.26
C ALA A 291 -18.90 -3.03 -19.50
N GLY A 292 -18.27 -4.01 -20.13
CA GLY A 292 -18.13 -5.34 -19.55
C GLY A 292 -17.14 -6.21 -20.30
N ILE A 293 -16.87 -7.37 -19.71
CA ILE A 293 -15.90 -8.34 -20.21
C ILE A 293 -16.63 -9.66 -20.41
N VAL A 294 -16.40 -10.30 -21.55
CA VAL A 294 -17.03 -11.57 -21.91
C VAL A 294 -15.95 -12.57 -22.27
N ASN A 295 -16.03 -13.76 -21.67
CA ASN A 295 -15.25 -14.92 -22.09
C ASN A 295 -16.20 -15.93 -22.75
N PRO A 296 -16.24 -15.99 -24.10
CA PRO A 296 -17.16 -16.86 -24.83
C PRO A 296 -16.81 -18.35 -24.69
N GLN A 297 -15.59 -18.71 -24.26
CA GLN A 297 -15.20 -20.11 -24.07
C GLN A 297 -15.74 -20.68 -22.76
N LEU A 298 -15.88 -19.83 -21.74
CA LEU A 298 -16.42 -20.19 -20.44
C LEU A 298 -17.92 -19.87 -20.31
N GLU A 299 -18.50 -19.17 -21.30
CA GLU A 299 -19.88 -18.65 -21.25
C GLU A 299 -20.12 -17.74 -20.03
N LEU A 300 -19.08 -17.01 -19.61
CA LEU A 300 -19.11 -16.10 -18.47
C LEU A 300 -18.99 -14.65 -18.96
N ALA A 301 -19.70 -13.75 -18.28
CA ALA A 301 -19.63 -12.30 -18.49
C ALA A 301 -19.71 -11.56 -17.15
N VAL A 302 -19.02 -10.43 -17.07
CA VAL A 302 -19.05 -9.54 -15.90
C VAL A 302 -19.18 -8.10 -16.37
N ASP A 303 -20.03 -7.35 -15.68
CA ASP A 303 -20.14 -5.91 -15.89
C ASP A 303 -18.95 -5.22 -15.24
N CYS A 304 -18.29 -4.37 -16.01
CA CYS A 304 -17.09 -3.65 -15.61
C CYS A 304 -17.13 -2.27 -16.26
N PRO A 305 -17.79 -1.29 -15.64
CA PRO A 305 -17.81 0.09 -16.10
C PRO A 305 -16.39 0.63 -16.32
N LEU A 306 -16.22 1.59 -17.22
CA LEU A 306 -14.90 2.18 -17.46
C LEU A 306 -14.34 2.91 -16.23
N ILE A 307 -15.22 3.44 -15.38
CA ILE A 307 -14.79 4.01 -14.10
C ILE A 307 -14.21 2.92 -13.19
N ALA A 308 -14.78 1.71 -13.18
CA ALA A 308 -14.21 0.60 -12.42
C ALA A 308 -12.81 0.22 -12.94
N LEU A 309 -12.62 0.24 -14.26
CA LEU A 309 -11.28 0.02 -14.86
C LEU A 309 -10.27 1.09 -14.43
N HIS A 310 -10.66 2.36 -14.38
CA HIS A 310 -9.82 3.45 -13.84
C HIS A 310 -9.37 3.15 -12.41
N TYR A 311 -10.27 2.77 -11.50
CA TYR A 311 -9.90 2.42 -10.11
C TYR A 311 -9.03 1.16 -10.02
N MET A 312 -9.23 0.17 -10.89
CA MET A 312 -8.36 -1.03 -10.94
C MET A 312 -6.94 -0.70 -11.37
N GLU A 313 -6.71 0.31 -12.23
CA GLU A 313 -5.37 0.79 -12.58
C GLU A 313 -4.60 1.33 -11.36
N HIS A 314 -5.34 1.80 -10.35
CA HIS A 314 -4.82 2.27 -9.06
C HIS A 314 -4.77 1.18 -7.98
N GLY A 315 -5.27 -0.03 -8.25
CA GLY A 315 -5.23 -1.14 -7.32
C GLY A 315 -6.51 -1.36 -6.49
N SER A 316 -7.66 -0.90 -6.98
CA SER A 316 -8.94 -1.08 -6.27
C SER A 316 -10.00 -1.78 -7.11
N PHE A 317 -10.70 -2.74 -6.51
CA PHE A 317 -11.91 -3.34 -7.07
C PHE A 317 -13.20 -2.62 -6.67
N SER A 318 -13.12 -1.76 -5.65
CA SER A 318 -14.16 -0.82 -5.28
C SER A 318 -13.97 0.47 -6.09
N TYR A 319 -15.05 1.01 -6.61
CA TYR A 319 -15.01 2.24 -7.40
C TYR A 319 -16.15 3.16 -7.01
N CYS A 320 -15.96 4.46 -7.22
CA CYS A 320 -17.05 5.44 -7.11
C CYS A 320 -17.03 6.44 -8.27
N GLY A 321 -18.21 6.70 -8.81
CA GLY A 321 -18.44 7.63 -9.91
C GLY A 321 -19.75 8.39 -9.77
N ASN A 322 -19.85 9.53 -10.45
CA ASN A 322 -21.02 10.39 -10.41
C ASN A 322 -22.22 9.85 -11.22
N ILE A 323 -22.01 8.84 -12.07
CA ILE A 323 -23.08 8.19 -12.86
C ILE A 323 -23.36 6.79 -12.35
N HIS A 324 -22.33 5.95 -12.21
CA HIS A 324 -22.47 4.55 -11.79
C HIS A 324 -22.50 4.38 -10.26
N GLY A 325 -22.36 5.47 -9.50
CA GLY A 325 -22.35 5.43 -8.04
C GLY A 325 -21.12 4.72 -7.48
N GLY A 326 -21.20 4.34 -6.21
CA GLY A 326 -20.19 3.51 -5.56
C GLY A 326 -20.58 2.03 -5.61
N SER A 327 -19.68 1.17 -6.08
CA SER A 327 -19.90 -0.28 -6.13
C SER A 327 -18.57 -1.05 -6.10
N ARG A 328 -18.65 -2.39 -6.04
CA ARG A 328 -17.51 -3.30 -6.05
C ARG A 328 -17.68 -4.33 -7.16
N LEU A 329 -16.58 -4.65 -7.84
CA LEU A 329 -16.57 -5.70 -8.86
C LEU A 329 -16.64 -7.09 -8.23
N ASN A 330 -17.25 -8.06 -8.93
CA ASN A 330 -17.21 -9.46 -8.50
C ASN A 330 -15.83 -10.08 -8.84
N ILE A 331 -14.90 -10.02 -7.88
CA ILE A 331 -13.52 -10.50 -8.05
C ILE A 331 -13.45 -11.99 -8.41
N PRO A 332 -14.13 -12.92 -7.70
CA PRO A 332 -14.07 -14.34 -8.06
C PRO A 332 -14.51 -14.62 -9.50
N LEU A 333 -15.57 -13.95 -9.97
CA LEU A 333 -16.04 -14.08 -11.35
C LEU A 333 -15.06 -13.47 -12.35
N LEU A 334 -14.48 -12.31 -12.03
CA LEU A 334 -13.50 -11.62 -12.87
C LEU A 334 -12.22 -12.46 -13.06
N VAL A 335 -11.65 -12.98 -11.97
CA VAL A 335 -10.47 -13.87 -11.98
C VAL A 335 -10.72 -15.10 -12.86
N GLN A 336 -11.92 -15.70 -12.77
CA GLN A 336 -12.31 -16.82 -13.62
C GLN A 336 -12.45 -16.44 -15.10
N ILE A 337 -13.13 -15.33 -15.41
CA ILE A 337 -13.31 -14.83 -16.78
C ILE A 337 -11.97 -14.54 -17.45
N LEU A 338 -11.04 -13.92 -16.72
CA LEU A 338 -9.71 -13.60 -17.19
C LEU A 338 -8.77 -14.82 -17.23
N GLN A 339 -9.18 -15.94 -16.60
CA GLN A 339 -8.39 -17.17 -16.46
C GLN A 339 -7.04 -16.90 -15.75
N MET A 340 -7.10 -16.15 -14.65
CA MET A 340 -5.94 -15.87 -13.82
C MET A 340 -5.51 -17.12 -13.02
N PRO A 341 -4.20 -17.30 -12.77
CA PRO A 341 -3.06 -16.57 -13.33
C PRO A 341 -2.82 -16.91 -14.82
N ARG A 342 -2.48 -15.91 -15.66
CA ARG A 342 -2.26 -16.13 -17.12
C ARG A 342 -0.80 -16.35 -17.48
N ARG A 343 0.12 -15.77 -16.70
CA ARG A 343 1.56 -15.80 -16.92
C ARG A 343 2.26 -16.27 -15.65
N CYS A 344 3.47 -16.76 -15.83
CA CYS A 344 4.38 -16.99 -14.72
C CYS A 344 4.65 -15.67 -13.99
N GLY A 345 4.55 -15.69 -12.66
CA GLY A 345 4.76 -14.50 -11.83
C GLY A 345 3.52 -13.64 -11.63
N ASP A 346 2.38 -13.98 -12.26
CA ASP A 346 1.11 -13.37 -11.88
C ASP A 346 0.71 -13.85 -10.48
N LEU A 347 -0.09 -13.05 -9.77
CA LEU A 347 -0.55 -13.41 -8.43
C LEU A 347 -1.38 -14.70 -8.48
N GLY A 348 -1.17 -15.59 -7.51
CA GLY A 348 -1.79 -16.93 -7.49
C GLY A 348 -1.08 -17.96 -8.38
N THR A 349 0.08 -17.65 -8.95
CA THR A 349 0.91 -18.64 -9.66
C THR A 349 1.33 -19.78 -8.73
N LEU A 350 0.83 -20.98 -9.01
CA LEU A 350 1.27 -22.21 -8.32
C LEU A 350 2.60 -22.68 -8.89
N TYR A 351 3.69 -22.29 -8.22
CA TYR A 351 5.04 -22.76 -8.55
C TYR A 351 5.16 -24.27 -8.32
N ARG A 352 5.88 -24.95 -9.22
CA ARG A 352 6.12 -26.39 -9.08
C ARG A 352 7.10 -26.62 -7.93
N SER A 353 6.99 -27.75 -7.24
CA SER A 353 7.84 -28.08 -6.09
C SER A 353 9.36 -28.12 -6.34
N GLY A 354 9.80 -28.10 -7.60
CA GLY A 354 11.22 -28.03 -7.98
C GLY A 354 11.68 -26.66 -8.49
N ASP A 355 10.79 -25.67 -8.50
CA ASP A 355 11.06 -24.30 -8.93
C ASP A 355 11.31 -23.44 -7.67
N PHE A 356 12.58 -23.35 -7.28
CA PHE A 356 13.00 -22.72 -6.04
C PHE A 356 13.25 -21.23 -6.19
N ASN A 357 13.58 -20.78 -7.42
CA ASN A 357 13.78 -19.36 -7.72
C ASN A 357 12.50 -18.67 -8.22
N LYS A 358 11.37 -19.38 -8.29
CA LYS A 358 10.04 -18.88 -8.69
C LYS A 358 10.03 -18.32 -10.12
N ASP A 359 10.75 -18.95 -11.05
CA ASP A 359 10.82 -18.52 -12.46
C ASP A 359 9.93 -19.34 -13.43
N CYS A 360 9.13 -20.26 -12.88
CA CYS A 360 8.28 -21.25 -13.55
C CYS A 360 9.00 -22.27 -14.43
N ILE A 361 10.34 -22.32 -14.38
CA ILE A 361 11.16 -23.19 -15.21
C ILE A 361 12.12 -23.97 -14.32
N ILE A 362 11.77 -25.22 -14.03
CA ILE A 362 12.67 -26.12 -13.29
C ILE A 362 13.94 -26.39 -14.12
N ASN A 363 15.06 -25.81 -13.70
CA ASN A 363 16.36 -25.91 -14.36
C ASN A 363 17.55 -25.89 -13.36
N LEU A 364 18.77 -25.72 -13.86
CA LEU A 364 19.99 -25.71 -13.03
C LEU A 364 20.08 -24.49 -12.09
N ALA A 365 19.39 -23.39 -12.41
CA ALA A 365 19.28 -22.21 -11.55
C ALA A 365 18.56 -22.55 -10.24
N ASP A 366 17.51 -23.36 -10.28
CA ASP A 366 16.82 -23.87 -9.08
C ASP A 366 17.73 -24.69 -8.20
N TYR A 367 18.54 -25.56 -8.81
CA TYR A 367 19.52 -26.34 -8.08
C TYR A 367 20.58 -25.45 -7.42
N ALA A 368 20.98 -24.36 -8.09
CA ALA A 368 21.90 -23.39 -7.51
C ALA A 368 21.26 -22.67 -6.31
N GLU A 369 19.98 -22.29 -6.41
CA GLU A 369 19.26 -21.65 -5.30
C GLU A 369 19.09 -22.60 -4.11
N LEU A 370 18.69 -23.86 -4.36
CA LEU A 370 18.67 -24.91 -3.36
C LEU A 370 20.05 -25.09 -2.70
N SER A 371 21.12 -25.10 -3.49
CA SER A 371 22.50 -25.27 -2.99
C SER A 371 22.96 -24.11 -2.09
N LYS A 372 22.52 -22.87 -2.35
CA LYS A 372 22.82 -21.73 -1.46
C LYS A 372 22.18 -21.89 -0.08
N ARG A 373 20.94 -22.39 -0.04
CA ARG A 373 20.16 -22.58 1.20
C ARG A 373 20.50 -23.89 1.92
N TRP A 374 21.12 -24.85 1.23
CA TRP A 374 21.47 -26.15 1.81
C TRP A 374 22.45 -26.05 2.99
N LEU A 375 23.31 -25.03 3.04
CA LEU A 375 24.28 -24.87 4.13
C LEU A 375 23.82 -23.91 5.25
N THR A 376 22.60 -23.37 5.21
CA THR A 376 22.17 -22.35 6.19
C THR A 376 21.58 -22.91 7.48
N SER A 377 21.19 -24.19 7.55
CA SER A 377 20.86 -24.88 8.82
C SER A 377 20.99 -26.41 8.70
N THR A 378 21.56 -27.05 9.73
CA THR A 378 21.56 -28.52 9.92
C THR A 378 20.82 -28.93 11.19
N ASP A 379 20.07 -28.02 11.81
CA ASP A 379 19.43 -28.26 13.11
C ASP A 379 17.95 -28.68 12.93
N PRO A 380 17.59 -29.95 13.20
CA PRO A 380 16.25 -30.47 12.95
C PRO A 380 15.18 -29.99 13.95
N GLN A 381 15.49 -29.08 14.87
CA GLN A 381 14.56 -28.57 15.90
C GLN A 381 14.03 -27.14 15.64
N LYS A 382 14.37 -26.53 14.51
CA LYS A 382 13.98 -25.14 14.18
C LYS A 382 12.97 -25.00 13.03
N GLU A 383 12.37 -26.09 12.58
CA GLU A 383 11.20 -26.05 11.69
C GLU A 383 9.90 -26.13 12.46
#